data_AF-A0A7Z9KGE5-F1
#
_entry.id   AF-A0A7Z9KGE5-F1
#
_cell.length_a   1.000
_cell.length_b   1.000
_cell.length_c   1.000
_cell.angle_alpha   90.00
_cell.angle_beta   90.00
_cell.angle_gamma   90.00
#
_symmetry.space_group_name_H-M   'P 1'
#
loop_
_entity.id
_entity.type
_entity.pdbx_description
1 polymer ?
#
loop_
_entity_poly.entity_id
_entity_poly.type
_entity_poly.pdbx_seq_one_letter_code
_entity_poly.pdbx_strand_id
1 'polypeptide(L)'
;HDGYVPRFGLRHRRRIYLDADGGDLRGEDRLERVEGMSSENWQPRPLTARFHLHPSVRASLVKRNQAVLLRLPSGLGWQFHAQGGAIGLHDSVYFGVGGLRRRTEQVVLSSTTSSDLRVLKWAFRRIVAPS
;
A
#
# COMPACT_ATOMS: atom_id res chain seq x y z
N HIS A 1 -7.90 -9.20 -9.51
CA HIS A 1 -7.22 -9.87 -10.63
C HIS A 1 -6.70 -11.22 -10.19
N ASP A 2 -6.41 -12.08 -11.15
CA ASP A 2 -5.95 -13.46 -11.01
C ASP A 2 -4.49 -13.66 -11.44
N GLY A 3 -3.76 -12.60 -11.82
CA GLY A 3 -2.34 -12.69 -12.20
C GLY A 3 -1.38 -13.34 -11.18
N TYR A 4 -1.79 -13.56 -9.92
CA TYR A 4 -1.04 -14.33 -8.93
C TYR A 4 -1.45 -15.81 -8.84
N VAL A 5 -2.56 -16.20 -9.46
CA VAL A 5 -3.10 -17.56 -9.41
C VAL A 5 -2.13 -18.58 -10.02
N PRO A 6 -1.59 -18.40 -11.25
CA PRO A 6 -0.73 -19.42 -11.85
C PRO A 6 0.53 -19.72 -11.04
N ARG A 7 1.08 -18.71 -10.33
CA ARG A 7 2.34 -18.83 -9.60
C ARG A 7 2.18 -19.12 -8.11
N PHE A 8 1.10 -18.64 -7.50
CA PHE A 8 0.93 -18.64 -6.05
C PHE A 8 -0.41 -19.21 -5.58
N GLY A 9 -1.33 -19.51 -6.49
CA GLY A 9 -2.68 -19.95 -6.13
C GLY A 9 -3.51 -18.92 -5.37
N LEU A 10 -3.13 -17.64 -5.48
CA LEU A 10 -3.77 -16.53 -4.79
C LEU A 10 -4.48 -15.61 -5.77
N ARG A 11 -5.75 -15.30 -5.48
CA ARG A 11 -6.50 -14.24 -6.14
C ARG A 11 -6.38 -12.96 -5.33
N HIS A 12 -6.09 -11.84 -6.00
CA HIS A 12 -6.04 -10.53 -5.37
C HIS A 12 -7.30 -9.72 -5.69
N ARG A 13 -7.94 -9.16 -4.67
CA ARG A 13 -9.06 -8.22 -4.80
C ARG A 13 -8.75 -6.94 -4.03
N ARG A 14 -8.80 -5.80 -4.73
CA ARG A 14 -8.69 -4.47 -4.11
C ARG A 14 -10.04 -3.79 -4.14
N ARG A 15 -10.46 -3.24 -3.01
CA ARG A 15 -11.59 -2.29 -2.89
C ARG A 15 -11.04 -0.93 -2.53
N ILE A 16 -11.60 0.12 -3.12
CA ILE A 16 -11.19 1.51 -2.88
C ILE A 16 -12.42 2.31 -2.49
N TYR A 17 -12.27 3.16 -1.50
CA TYR A 17 -13.23 4.19 -1.13
C TYR A 17 -12.54 5.55 -1.21
N LEU A 18 -13.20 6.53 -1.80
CA LEU A 18 -12.76 7.92 -1.82
C LEU A 18 -13.90 8.76 -1.28
N ASP A 19 -13.60 9.60 -0.29
CA ASP A 19 -14.59 10.52 0.25
C ASP A 19 -14.96 11.63 -0.74
N ALA A 20 -16.15 12.22 -0.57
CA ALA A 20 -16.69 13.21 -1.50
C ALA A 20 -15.80 14.45 -1.66
N ASP A 21 -15.10 14.88 -0.60
CA ASP A 21 -14.18 16.02 -0.61
C ASP A 21 -12.75 15.66 -1.07
N GLY A 22 -12.53 14.39 -1.42
CA GLY A 22 -11.26 13.83 -1.81
C GLY A 22 -10.19 13.78 -0.71
N GLY A 23 -10.54 14.06 0.54
CA GLY A 23 -9.62 14.15 1.68
C GLY A 23 -9.35 12.82 2.39
N ASP A 24 -10.08 11.75 2.06
CA ASP A 24 -9.89 10.41 2.62
C ASP A 24 -9.97 9.36 1.52
N LEU A 25 -8.83 8.76 1.19
CA LEU A 25 -8.70 7.64 0.27
C LEU A 25 -8.36 6.38 1.08
N ARG A 26 -9.25 5.40 1.06
CA ARG A 26 -9.08 4.12 1.76
C ARG A 26 -9.02 2.99 0.77
N GLY A 27 -8.31 1.94 1.12
CA GLY A 27 -8.35 0.70 0.38
C GLY A 27 -8.19 -0.53 1.23
N GLU A 28 -8.69 -1.63 0.68
CA GLU A 28 -8.61 -2.96 1.27
C GLU A 28 -8.13 -3.94 0.20
N ASP A 29 -6.99 -4.57 0.47
CA ASP A 29 -6.42 -5.63 -0.37
C ASP A 29 -6.68 -6.98 0.29
N ARG A 30 -7.42 -7.84 -0.41
CA ARG A 30 -7.68 -9.22 -0.02
C ARG A 30 -6.92 -10.18 -0.92
N LEU A 31 -6.18 -11.08 -0.31
CA LEU A 31 -5.55 -12.22 -0.97
C LEU A 31 -6.29 -13.46 -0.50
N GLU A 32 -6.94 -14.13 -1.44
CA GLU A 32 -7.80 -15.29 -1.23
C GLU A 32 -7.19 -16.48 -1.97
N ARG A 33 -7.06 -17.63 -1.31
CA ARG A 33 -6.71 -18.86 -2.03
C ARG A 33 -7.81 -19.25 -3.00
N VAL A 34 -7.42 -19.84 -4.12
CA VAL A 34 -8.36 -20.41 -5.08
C VAL A 34 -8.65 -21.87 -4.69
N GLU A 35 -9.93 -22.22 -4.62
CA GLU A 35 -10.38 -23.60 -4.36
C GLU A 35 -9.82 -24.59 -5.39
N GLY A 36 -9.59 -25.84 -4.96
CA GLY A 36 -9.08 -26.92 -5.82
C GLY A 36 -7.56 -26.93 -6.00
N MET A 37 -6.82 -25.96 -5.46
CA MET A 37 -5.36 -26.05 -5.36
C MET A 37 -4.95 -26.79 -4.08
N SER A 38 -4.05 -27.77 -4.21
CA SER A 38 -3.65 -28.60 -3.07
C SER A 38 -3.04 -27.77 -1.94
N SER A 39 -3.52 -27.99 -0.72
CA SER A 39 -3.02 -27.36 0.50
C SER A 39 -1.75 -28.00 1.04
N GLU A 40 -1.41 -29.20 0.55
CA GLU A 40 -0.33 -30.06 1.07
C GLU A 40 1.08 -29.44 1.04
N ASN A 41 1.28 -28.32 0.34
CA ASN A 41 2.57 -27.62 0.31
C ASN A 41 2.43 -26.10 0.52
N TRP A 42 1.39 -25.64 1.21
CA TRP A 42 1.24 -24.22 1.47
C TRP A 42 2.32 -23.71 2.42
N GLN A 43 3.16 -22.81 1.91
CA GLN A 43 4.14 -22.10 2.71
C GLN A 43 3.79 -20.62 2.83
N PRO A 44 4.00 -20.00 4.00
CA PRO A 44 3.87 -18.56 4.14
C PRO A 44 4.76 -17.82 3.12
N ARG A 45 4.17 -16.88 2.37
CA ARG A 45 4.88 -16.06 1.38
C ARG A 45 4.90 -14.60 1.83
N PRO A 46 5.99 -13.86 1.56
CA PRO A 46 6.00 -12.41 1.71
C PRO A 46 4.93 -11.76 0.84
N LEU A 47 4.19 -10.83 1.41
CA LEU A 47 3.18 -10.00 0.76
C LEU A 47 3.60 -8.54 0.91
N THR A 48 3.52 -7.77 -0.17
CA THR A 48 3.88 -6.35 -0.14
C THR A 48 2.96 -5.52 -1.02
N ALA A 49 2.24 -4.58 -0.42
CA ALA A 49 1.57 -3.50 -1.15
C ALA A 49 2.52 -2.29 -1.23
N ARG A 50 2.62 -1.69 -2.43
CA ARG A 50 3.53 -0.56 -2.71
C ARG A 50 2.72 0.64 -3.19
N PHE A 51 3.08 1.82 -2.68
CA PHE A 51 2.49 3.09 -3.06
C PHE A 51 3.61 4.05 -3.44
N HIS A 52 3.84 4.18 -4.74
CA HIS A 52 4.87 5.06 -5.28
C HIS A 52 4.48 6.51 -5.09
N LEU A 53 5.41 7.33 -4.60
CA LEU A 53 5.20 8.75 -4.40
C LEU A 53 5.69 9.52 -5.62
N HIS A 54 5.10 10.69 -5.86
CA HIS A 54 5.66 11.62 -6.83
C HIS A 54 6.97 12.21 -6.27
N PRO A 55 8.02 12.46 -7.07
CA PRO A 55 9.32 12.96 -6.61
C PRO A 55 9.28 14.27 -5.80
N SER A 56 8.19 15.04 -5.87
CA SER A 56 8.03 16.28 -5.12
C SER A 56 7.33 16.11 -3.76
N VAL A 57 6.84 14.91 -3.45
CA VAL A 57 6.25 14.59 -2.13
C VAL A 57 7.39 14.26 -1.17
N ARG A 58 7.40 14.90 -0.01
CA ARG A 58 8.32 14.54 1.07
C ARG A 58 7.63 13.57 2.02
N ALA A 59 8.27 12.46 2.36
CA ALA A 59 7.72 11.45 3.25
C ALA A 59 8.57 11.28 4.52
N SER A 60 7.92 10.98 5.64
CA SER A 60 8.61 10.60 6.87
C SER A 60 7.80 9.60 7.68
N LEU A 61 8.48 8.61 8.26
CA LEU A 61 7.87 7.67 9.21
C LEU A 61 7.63 8.36 10.55
N VAL A 62 6.50 8.07 11.19
CA VAL A 62 6.18 8.60 12.53
C VAL A 62 5.71 7.50 13.47
N LYS A 63 5.84 7.76 14.77
CA LYS A 63 5.33 6.92 15.88
C LYS A 63 5.71 5.45 15.71
N ARG A 64 7.01 5.12 15.69
CA ARG A 64 7.51 3.73 15.56
C ARG A 64 6.90 2.97 14.36
N ASN A 65 6.89 3.60 13.18
CA ASN A 65 6.37 3.04 11.92
C ASN A 65 4.87 2.73 11.92
N GLN A 66 4.07 3.46 12.71
CA GLN A 66 2.61 3.32 12.69
C GLN A 66 1.95 4.14 11.58
N ALA A 67 2.64 5.14 11.04
CA ALA A 67 2.15 5.95 9.94
C ALA A 67 3.30 6.58 9.13
N VAL A 68 2.96 7.08 7.94
CA VAL A 68 3.83 7.95 7.14
C VAL A 68 3.16 9.30 7.00
N LEU A 69 3.88 10.37 7.35
CA LEU A 69 3.49 11.73 7.01
C LEU A 69 3.99 12.07 5.61
N LEU A 70 3.13 12.69 4.82
CA LEU A 70 3.40 13.10 3.45
C LEU A 70 3.14 14.60 3.35
N ARG A 71 4.13 15.36 2.91
CA ARG A 71 4.00 16.80 2.64
C ARG A 71 4.04 17.02 1.15
N LEU A 72 2.95 17.58 0.62
CA LEU A 72 2.83 17.92 -0.81
C LEU A 72 3.53 19.27 -1.09
N PRO A 73 3.88 19.56 -2.35
CA PRO A 73 4.44 20.86 -2.75
C PRO A 73 3.54 22.04 -2.40
N SER A 74 2.22 21.85 -2.41
CA SER A 74 1.23 22.86 -2.01
C SER A 74 1.26 23.21 -0.52
N GLY A 75 2.03 22.47 0.30
CA GLY A 75 2.03 22.59 1.75
C GLY A 75 1.00 21.71 2.46
N LEU A 76 0.03 21.15 1.72
CA LEU A 76 -0.95 20.23 2.30
C LEU A 76 -0.28 18.98 2.87
N GLY A 77 -0.69 18.62 4.08
CA GLY A 77 -0.26 17.42 4.78
C GLY A 77 -1.22 16.26 4.56
N TRP A 78 -0.67 15.06 4.43
CA TRP A 78 -1.39 13.80 4.38
C TRP A 78 -0.74 12.80 5.33
N GLN A 79 -1.53 11.86 5.84
CA GLN A 79 -1.07 10.77 6.67
C GLN A 79 -1.52 9.44 6.06
N PHE A 80 -0.56 8.55 5.83
CA PHE A 80 -0.81 7.15 5.52
C PHE A 80 -0.82 6.33 6.81
N HIS A 81 -1.84 5.50 6.98
CA HIS A 81 -1.90 4.48 8.03
C HIS A 81 -2.40 3.16 7.46
N ALA A 82 -2.10 2.06 8.15
CA ALA A 82 -2.48 0.74 7.71
C ALA A 82 -2.69 -0.24 8.86
N GLN A 83 -3.40 -1.33 8.57
CA GLN A 83 -3.59 -2.49 9.42
C GLN A 83 -3.31 -3.77 8.60
N GLY A 84 -2.80 -4.80 9.28
CA GLY A 84 -2.51 -6.10 8.65
C GLY A 84 -1.08 -6.23 8.12
N GLY A 85 -0.23 -5.21 8.29
CA GLY A 85 1.17 -5.25 7.90
C GLY A 85 2.01 -4.17 8.57
N ALA A 86 3.33 -4.28 8.40
CA ALA A 86 4.32 -3.29 8.83
C ALA A 86 4.51 -2.23 7.74
N ILE A 87 4.55 -0.96 8.14
CA ILE A 87 4.76 0.18 7.25
C ILE A 87 6.26 0.50 7.16
N GLY A 88 6.73 0.82 5.96
CA GLY A 88 8.07 1.30 5.69
C GLY A 88 8.12 2.33 4.56
N LEU A 89 9.27 3.00 4.43
CA LEU A 89 9.62 3.87 3.32
C LEU A 89 10.83 3.29 2.60
N HIS A 90 10.74 3.16 1.28
CA HIS A 90 11.79 2.60 0.44
C HIS A 90 12.07 3.49 -0.77
N ASP A 91 13.27 3.38 -1.31
CA ASP A 91 13.63 4.00 -2.58
C ASP A 91 12.76 3.51 -3.73
N SER A 92 12.52 4.38 -4.69
CA SER A 92 11.73 4.11 -5.88
C SER A 92 12.13 4.96 -7.07
N VAL A 93 11.54 4.67 -8.23
CA VAL A 93 11.78 5.41 -9.48
C VAL A 93 10.45 5.83 -10.09
N TYR A 94 10.37 7.08 -10.52
CA TYR A 94 9.21 7.67 -11.18
C TYR A 94 9.49 7.89 -12.68
N PHE A 95 8.51 7.52 -13.51
CA PHE A 95 8.56 7.60 -14.99
C PHE A 95 7.37 8.37 -15.60
N GLY A 96 6.67 9.21 -14.83
CA GLY A 96 5.48 9.90 -15.33
C GLY A 96 5.75 11.15 -16.19
N VAL A 97 7.02 11.45 -16.52
CA VAL A 97 7.40 12.47 -17.50
C VAL A 97 8.19 11.77 -18.59
N GLY A 98 7.75 11.88 -19.85
CA GLY A 98 8.32 11.15 -20.98
C GLY A 98 9.85 11.22 -21.02
N GLY A 99 10.49 10.05 -21.01
CA GLY A 99 11.95 9.91 -21.11
C GLY A 99 12.76 10.23 -19.85
N LEU A 100 12.14 10.77 -18.78
CA LEU A 100 12.86 11.18 -17.57
C LEU A 100 12.61 10.24 -16.39
N ARG A 101 13.67 9.51 -16.00
CA ARG A 101 13.70 8.76 -14.74
C ARG A 101 14.03 9.70 -13.57
N ARG A 102 13.26 9.63 -12.49
CA ARG A 102 13.52 10.43 -11.27
C ARG A 102 13.55 9.52 -10.04
N ARG A 103 14.53 9.72 -9.16
CA ARG A 103 14.52 9.08 -7.83
C ARG A 103 13.34 9.61 -7.03
N THR A 104 12.65 8.72 -6.34
CA THR A 104 11.57 9.05 -5.41
C THR A 104 11.52 8.01 -4.31
N GLU A 105 10.48 8.05 -3.48
CA GLU A 105 10.22 7.12 -2.41
C GLU A 105 8.90 6.40 -2.67
N GLN A 106 8.68 5.31 -1.96
CA GLN A 106 7.40 4.60 -1.93
C GLN A 106 7.07 4.21 -0.50
N VAL A 107 5.79 4.27 -0.16
CA VAL A 107 5.27 3.64 1.05
C VAL A 107 5.13 2.14 0.78
N VAL A 108 5.65 1.34 1.70
CA VAL A 108 5.63 -0.12 1.62
C VAL A 108 4.81 -0.64 2.80
N LEU A 109 3.82 -1.49 2.51
CA LEU A 109 3.06 -2.24 3.51
C LEU A 109 3.37 -3.72 3.37
N SER A 110 4.16 -4.26 4.29
CA SER A 110 4.69 -5.62 4.26
C SER A 110 3.96 -6.55 5.22
N SER A 111 3.73 -7.78 4.80
CA SER A 111 3.01 -8.81 5.54
C SER A 111 3.43 -10.20 5.08
N THR A 112 2.82 -11.24 5.63
CA THR A 112 3.04 -12.64 5.23
C THR A 112 1.71 -13.37 5.08
N THR A 113 1.58 -14.24 4.09
CA THR A 113 0.37 -15.03 3.83
C THR A 113 0.34 -16.28 4.74
N SER A 114 -0.10 -16.14 5.98
CA SER A 114 -0.13 -17.24 6.96
C SER A 114 -1.42 -18.06 6.97
N SER A 115 -2.47 -17.61 6.28
CA SER A 115 -3.83 -18.16 6.31
C SER A 115 -4.47 -18.13 4.93
N ASP A 116 -5.64 -18.75 4.78
CA ASP A 116 -6.38 -18.84 3.49
C ASP A 116 -6.90 -17.49 2.99
N LEU A 117 -7.10 -16.56 3.92
CA LEU A 117 -7.42 -15.17 3.67
C LEU A 117 -6.40 -14.27 4.35
N ARG A 118 -5.85 -13.31 3.60
CA ARG A 118 -5.09 -12.19 4.15
C ARG A 118 -5.73 -10.87 3.73
N VAL A 119 -5.87 -9.94 4.68
CA VAL A 119 -6.44 -8.62 4.43
C VAL A 119 -5.44 -7.54 4.87
N LEU A 120 -5.14 -6.61 3.96
CA LEU A 120 -4.42 -5.37 4.26
C LEU A 120 -5.39 -4.20 4.12
N LYS A 121 -5.54 -3.41 5.17
CA LYS A 121 -6.31 -2.16 5.13
C LYS A 121 -5.35 -0.99 5.16
N TRP A 122 -5.54 -0.01 4.30
CA TRP A 122 -4.69 1.15 4.20
C TRP A 122 -5.52 2.40 3.92
N ALA A 123 -5.03 3.56 4.33
CA ALA A 123 -5.70 4.81 4.04
C ALA A 123 -4.72 5.99 4.03
N PHE A 124 -4.95 6.89 3.08
CA PHE A 124 -4.36 8.22 3.01
C PHE A 124 -5.43 9.20 3.46
N ARG A 125 -5.13 9.99 4.49
CA ARG A 125 -6.02 11.04 5.00
C ARG A 125 -5.34 12.39 4.98
N ARG A 126 -6.02 13.40 4.47
CA ARG A 126 -5.59 14.79 4.55
C ARG A 126 -5.55 15.22 6.02
N ILE A 127 -4.47 15.86 6.42
CA ILE A 127 -4.32 16.43 7.75
C ILE A 127 -4.96 17.81 7.72
N VAL A 128 -6.03 17.98 8.48
CA VAL A 128 -6.64 19.29 8.74
C VAL A 128 -5.98 19.82 10.01
N ALA A 129 -5.49 21.06 9.99
CA ALA A 129 -5.00 21.68 11.22
C ALA A 129 -6.15 21.73 12.24
N PRO A 130 -5.88 21.50 13.54
CA PRO A 130 -6.88 21.81 14.56
C PRO A 130 -7.28 23.28 14.41
N SER A 131 -8.59 23.54 14.36
CA SER A 131 -9.15 24.88 14.50
C SER A 131 -8.81 25.48 15.85
#